data_AF-A0A969TJK9-F1
#
_entry.id   AF-A0A969TJK9-F1
#
_cell.length_a   1.000
_cell.length_b   1.000
_cell.length_c   1.000
_cell.angle_alpha   90.00
_cell.angle_beta   90.00
_cell.angle_gamma   90.00
#
_symmetry.space_group_name_H-M   'P 1'
#
loop_
_entity.id
_entity.type
_entity.pdbx_description
1 polymer ?
#
loop_
_entity_poly.entity_id
_entity_poly.type
_entity_poly.pdbx_seq_one_letter_code
_entity_poly.pdbx_strand_id
1 'polypeptide(L)' 'MGDSKRRKETLGEKYGQEPNIFPWLPVTKTQASQFVKWSTRGTWVGIGFLVIWWVTVRFIGPGLGWWQVN' A
#
# COMPACT_ATOMS: atom_id res chain seq x y z
N MET A 1 -32.05 -5.83 3.44
CA MET A 1 -32.00 -4.75 2.42
C MET A 1 -32.39 -3.35 2.94
N GLY A 2 -32.74 -3.17 4.22
CA GLY A 2 -33.23 -1.90 4.77
C GLY A 2 -32.18 -0.99 5.42
N ASP A 3 -31.06 -1.53 5.88
CA ASP A 3 -30.04 -0.77 6.62
C ASP A 3 -29.36 0.30 5.77
N SER A 4 -29.14 0.02 4.48
CA SER A 4 -28.53 0.97 3.55
C SER A 4 -29.45 2.16 3.27
N LYS A 5 -30.77 1.98 3.25
CA LYS A 5 -31.76 3.07 3.07
C LYS A 5 -31.90 3.92 4.34
N ARG A 6 -31.97 3.30 5.51
CA ARG A 6 -32.00 4.04 6.80
C ARG A 6 -30.74 4.86 7.02
N ARG A 7 -29.56 4.33 6.66
CA ARG A 7 -28.29 5.09 6.72
C ARG A 7 -28.28 6.28 5.77
N LYS A 8 -28.89 6.16 4.58
CA LYS A 8 -29.06 7.27 3.62
C LYS A 8 -29.89 8.40 4.20
N GLU A 9 -31.02 8.09 4.82
CA GLU A 9 -31.90 9.08 5.43
C GLU A 9 -31.26 9.80 6.62
N THR A 10 -30.51 9.09 7.48
CA THR A 10 -29.84 9.73 8.63
C THR A 10 -28.62 10.57 8.25
N LEU A 11 -27.94 10.26 7.15
CA LEU A 11 -26.70 10.94 6.75
C LEU A 11 -26.93 12.04 5.68
N GLY A 12 -28.08 12.05 5.01
CA GLY A 12 -28.47 13.10 4.06
C GLY A 12 -27.37 13.44 3.05
N GLU A 13 -27.02 14.72 2.93
CA GLU A 13 -25.93 15.20 2.05
C GLU A 13 -24.53 14.69 2.41
N LYS A 14 -24.35 14.17 3.63
CA LYS A 14 -23.10 13.52 4.07
C LYS A 14 -23.04 12.04 3.73
N TYR A 15 -24.11 11.46 3.18
CA TYR A 15 -24.10 10.07 2.74
C TYR A 15 -23.21 9.92 1.50
N GLY A 16 -22.03 9.33 1.69
CA GLY A 16 -21.00 9.21 0.64
C GLY A 16 -19.91 10.28 0.71
N GLN A 17 -20.00 11.24 1.64
CA GLN A 17 -18.88 12.12 1.95
C GLN A 17 -17.92 11.39 2.89
N GLU A 18 -16.67 11.24 2.45
CA GLU A 18 -15.64 10.59 3.25
C GLU A 18 -15.31 11.47 4.47
N PRO A 19 -15.38 10.92 5.69
CA PRO A 19 -15.09 11.70 6.88
C PRO A 19 -13.63 12.16 6.83
N ASN A 20 -13.38 13.46 6.94
CA ASN A 20 -12.03 13.96 7.22
C ASN A 20 -11.56 13.36 8.56
N ILE A 21 -10.30 12.94 8.63
CA ILE A 21 -9.73 12.32 9.83
C ILE A 21 -9.73 13.33 11.00
N PHE A 22 -9.51 14.60 10.67
CA PHE A 22 -9.56 15.73 11.58
C PHE A 22 -10.28 16.92 10.90
N PRO A 23 -11.15 17.66 11.63
CA PRO A 23 -11.89 18.78 11.06
C PRO A 23 -11.02 20.00 10.72
N TRP A 24 -9.79 20.08 11.25
CA TRP A 24 -8.87 21.20 11.05
C TRP A 24 -7.76 20.92 10.02
N LEU A 25 -7.63 19.67 9.56
CA LEU A 25 -6.59 19.26 8.61
C LEU A 25 -7.26 18.73 7.35
N PRO A 26 -6.97 19.29 6.15
CA PRO A 26 -7.59 18.87 4.89
C PRO A 26 -7.00 17.55 4.37
N VAL A 27 -6.79 16.58 5.26
CA VAL A 27 -6.38 15.21 4.91
C VAL A 27 -7.61 14.32 5.02
N THR A 28 -8.12 13.93 3.85
CA THR A 28 -9.24 12.99 3.75
C THR A 28 -8.77 11.59 4.17
N LYS A 29 -9.67 10.77 4.76
CA LYS A 29 -9.38 9.33 5.02
C LYS A 29 -8.91 8.62 3.75
N THR A 30 -9.38 9.06 2.58
CA THR A 30 -8.97 8.53 1.28
C THR A 30 -7.50 8.72 1.00
N GLN A 31 -6.96 9.94 1.13
CA GLN A 31 -5.55 10.20 0.83
C GLN A 31 -4.63 9.37 1.73
N ALA A 32 -4.94 9.28 3.03
CA ALA A 32 -4.17 8.44 3.95
C ALA A 32 -4.25 6.95 3.56
N SER A 33 -5.43 6.44 3.21
CA SER A 33 -5.59 5.05 2.78
C SER A 33 -4.90 4.74 1.45
N GLN A 34 -4.90 5.69 0.52
CA GLN A 34 -4.21 5.60 -0.77
C GLN A 34 -2.71 5.62 -0.58
N PHE A 35 -2.19 6.49 0.29
CA PHE A 35 -0.77 6.53 0.66
C PHE A 35 -0.33 5.19 1.26
N VAL A 36 -1.04 4.68 2.26
CA VAL A 36 -0.71 3.38 2.89
C VAL A 36 -0.75 2.25 1.86
N LYS A 37 -1.76 2.22 0.98
CA LYS A 37 -1.85 1.24 -0.11
C LYS A 37 -0.65 1.33 -1.06
N TRP A 38 -0.25 2.54 -1.44
CA TRP A 38 0.87 2.77 -2.35
C TRP A 38 2.20 2.39 -1.70
N SER A 39 2.45 2.80 -0.46
CA SER A 39 3.64 2.43 0.30
C SER A 39 3.71 0.91 0.51
N THR A 40 2.60 0.26 0.86
CA THR A 40 2.54 -1.19 1.03
C THR A 40 2.88 -1.92 -0.27
N ARG A 41 2.36 -1.44 -1.40
CA ARG A 41 2.69 -1.96 -2.72
C ARG A 41 4.17 -1.75 -3.06
N GLY A 42 4.72 -0.57 -2.74
CA GLY A 42 6.13 -0.26 -2.91
C GLY A 42 7.04 -1.17 -2.07
N THR A 43 6.64 -1.49 -0.83
CA THR A 43 7.37 -2.43 0.04
C THR A 43 7.45 -3.82 -0.60
N TRP A 44 6.36 -4.34 -1.15
CA TRP A 44 6.37 -5.62 -1.85
C TRP A 44 7.30 -5.63 -3.07
N VAL A 45 7.34 -4.52 -3.82
CA VAL A 45 8.30 -4.35 -4.92
C VAL A 45 9.74 -4.35 -4.41
N GLY A 46 10.01 -3.63 -3.32
CA GLY A 46 11.34 -3.58 -2.70
C GLY A 46 11.81 -4.94 -2.19
N ILE A 47 10.92 -5.70 -1.54
CA ILE A 47 11.21 -7.07 -1.10
C ILE A 47 11.52 -7.95 -2.32
N GLY A 48 10.68 -7.91 -3.36
CA GLY A 48 10.92 -8.65 -4.59
C GLY A 48 12.28 -8.32 -5.23
N PHE A 49 12.61 -7.03 -5.29
CA PHE A 49 13.90 -6.56 -5.80
C PHE A 49 15.08 -7.07 -4.96
N LEU A 50 14.99 -7.02 -3.63
CA LEU A 50 16.02 -7.53 -2.73
C LEU A 50 16.24 -9.04 -2.92
N VAL A 51 15.16 -9.81 -3.08
CA VAL A 51 15.26 -11.25 -3.35
C VAL A 51 15.92 -11.51 -4.70
N ILE A 52 15.51 -10.81 -5.76
CA ILE A 52 16.12 -10.93 -7.08
C ILE A 52 17.61 -10.60 -7.01
N TRP A 53 17.97 -9.47 -6.40
CA TRP A 53 19.35 -9.06 -6.22
C TRP A 53 20.16 -10.11 -5.44
N TRP A 54 19.60 -10.62 -4.35
CA TRP A 54 20.23 -11.68 -3.56
C TRP A 54 20.48 -12.93 -4.39
N VAL A 55 19.52 -13.37 -5.21
CA VAL A 55 19.67 -14.52 -6.11
C VAL A 55 20.75 -14.23 -7.17
N THR A 56 20.72 -13.06 -7.80
CA THR A 56 21.74 -12.64 -8.78
C THR A 56 23.13 -12.73 -8.17
N VAL A 57 23.35 -12.11 -7.02
CA VAL A 57 24.64 -12.16 -6.32
C VAL A 57 25.00 -13.61 -5.94
N ARG A 58 24.05 -14.39 -5.39
CA ARG A 58 24.36 -15.71 -4.84
C ARG A 58 24.61 -16.79 -5.89
N PHE A 59 24.00 -16.68 -7.06
CA PHE A 59 24.05 -17.71 -8.11
C PHE A 59 24.80 -17.23 -9.36
N ILE A 60 24.50 -16.03 -9.86
CA ILE A 60 25.16 -15.49 -11.05
C ILE A 60 26.60 -15.09 -10.70
N GLY A 61 26.85 -14.52 -9.53
CA GLY A 61 28.20 -14.18 -9.07
C GLY A 61 29.17 -15.37 -9.12
N PRO A 62 28.88 -16.49 -8.44
CA PRO A 62 29.71 -17.69 -8.51
C PRO A 62 29.71 -18.36 -9.89
N GLY A 63 28.56 -18.39 -10.57
CA GLY A 63 28.45 -18.99 -11.91
C GLY A 63 29.26 -18.26 -12.98
N LEU A 64 29.44 -16.95 -12.85
CA LEU A 64 30.30 -16.12 -13.72
C LEU A 64 31.73 -15.95 -13.18
N GLY A 65 32.06 -16.56 -12.03
CA GLY A 65 33.38 -16.50 -11.43
C GLY A 65 33.76 -15.17 -10.77
N TRP A 66 32.80 -14.28 -10.50
CA TRP A 66 33.05 -13.00 -9.84
C TRP A 66 33.53 -13.13 -8.39
N TRP A 67 33.10 -14.19 -7.69
CA TRP A 67 33.65 -14.61 -6.40
C TRP A 67 33.38 -16.09 -6.16
N GLN A 68 34.18 -16.70 -5.29
CA GLN A 68 34.02 -18.09 -4.87
C GLN A 68 33.26 -18.15 -3.55
N VAL A 69 32.35 -19.12 -3.43
CA VAL A 69 31.74 -19.44 -2.15
C VAL A 69 32.57 -20.56 -1.57
N ASN A 70 33.27 -20.24 -0.48
CA ASN A 70 34.21 -21.13 0.19
C ASN A 70 33.53 -22.38 0.76
#